data_AF-A0A1M7CIU7-F1
#
_entry.id   AF-A0A1M7CIU7-F1
#
_cell.length_a   1.000
_cell.length_b   1.000
_cell.length_c   1.000
_cell.angle_alpha   90.00
_cell.angle_beta   90.00
_cell.angle_gamma   90.00
#
_symmetry.space_group_name_H-M   'P 1'
#
loop_
_entity.id
_entity.type
_entity.pdbx_description
1 polymer ?
#
loop_
_entity_poly.entity_id
_entity_poly.type
_entity_poly.pdbx_seq_one_letter_code
_entity_poly.pdbx_strand_id
1 'polypeptide(L)'
;MKRVFRQILGWGMMLSLPLVMTSCGELFDMLDNPITPALQVLRAQLTLKVGESKPIQASTQAHVVLLYSSDNPAVATVDATGLITAVSPGTARITIKAQGEDDYYRTEIFSENTTTVEVTVTKKDGSITFATSNVIKSFGDDAFTNPLTIVGDGTVTYSSNNSNVATVDANGNVTIVDGGTAIISATTATTDNYVYKTTTAQYTLKIYRTIDLATVTSDFTANDNYILTGTLAGNYKISIAKDANVELKDVTINGVNNVAYRWAGLTCLDNANITITGTNSVKGFFENYPGIQAGPIGSTLTISGTGSLTATGGDYAAGIGSGRKATCGAITISGGTVNASSSKHGAGIGSGNTYSSCGAITISGGTVMASSGDWGAGIGSGFEGSSCGAITISGGTVNASSGQSGAGIGSGFKNSSCKNITISGGTIVATSTKDGAGIGSGFTNSSCGAITISGGTVIASSGDAGAGIGSGFDSTFGSITITAGITQVQATRNDSAAWPIGKGFVDPGSTGAVTINGVTVTNKDWDGTGLTDLNFATSSTGGNNLTWTLTSTTTP
;
A
#
# COMPACT_ATOMS: atom_id res chain seq x y z
N MET A 1 21.30 86.40 -11.01
CA MET A 1 21.94 87.32 -11.99
C MET A 1 21.30 87.33 -13.39
N LYS A 2 20.53 86.33 -13.86
CA LYS A 2 19.77 86.40 -15.13
C LYS A 2 18.62 87.44 -15.14
N ARG A 3 18.03 87.77 -13.98
CA ARG A 3 17.06 88.90 -13.84
C ARG A 3 17.73 90.27 -13.97
N VAL A 4 19.03 90.35 -13.68
CA VAL A 4 19.85 91.57 -13.75
C VAL A 4 20.40 91.77 -15.17
N PHE A 5 20.79 90.70 -15.87
CA PHE A 5 21.16 90.76 -17.29
C PHE A 5 19.98 91.13 -18.21
N ARG A 6 18.74 90.72 -17.87
CA ARG A 6 17.51 91.18 -18.56
C ARG A 6 17.27 92.69 -18.43
N GLN A 7 17.68 93.34 -17.33
CA GLN A 7 17.50 94.77 -17.12
C GLN A 7 18.63 95.62 -17.73
N ILE A 8 19.86 95.07 -17.80
CA ILE A 8 21.03 95.80 -18.31
C ILE A 8 21.03 95.91 -19.85
N LEU A 9 20.53 94.90 -20.59
CA LEU A 9 20.42 95.01 -22.06
C LEU A 9 19.25 95.88 -22.53
N GLY A 10 18.20 96.06 -21.72
CA GLY A 10 17.01 96.81 -22.11
C GLY A 10 17.18 98.34 -22.16
N TRP A 11 18.21 98.89 -21.50
CA TRP A 11 18.43 100.34 -21.40
C TRP A 11 19.72 100.83 -22.10
N GLY A 12 20.56 99.92 -22.62
CA GLY A 12 21.88 100.25 -23.19
C GLY A 12 21.96 100.38 -24.72
N MET A 13 20.91 100.00 -25.46
CA MET A 13 20.89 100.07 -26.94
C MET A 13 19.93 101.14 -27.42
N MET A 14 20.24 102.41 -27.15
CA MET A 14 19.52 103.53 -27.76
C MET A 14 20.45 104.71 -28.00
N LEU A 15 21.63 104.52 -28.62
CA LEU A 15 22.38 105.56 -29.33
C LEU A 15 23.55 104.96 -30.14
N SER A 16 23.67 105.42 -31.39
CA SER A 16 24.71 105.19 -32.42
C SER A 16 24.76 103.86 -33.21
N LEU A 17 23.97 103.88 -34.30
CA LEU A 17 24.08 103.27 -35.64
C LEU A 17 24.10 101.72 -35.84
N PRO A 18 23.42 101.26 -36.92
CA PRO A 18 22.94 99.89 -37.08
C PRO A 18 23.90 99.08 -37.95
N LEU A 19 24.47 98.01 -37.43
CA LEU A 19 25.00 96.92 -38.24
C LEU A 19 25.08 95.67 -37.35
N VAL A 20 24.55 94.55 -37.85
CA VAL A 20 24.49 93.24 -37.20
C VAL A 20 23.39 93.06 -36.13
N MET A 21 22.13 93.34 -36.51
CA MET A 21 20.95 92.72 -35.88
C MET A 21 20.43 91.57 -36.75
N THR A 22 21.26 90.56 -36.97
CA THR A 22 20.83 89.28 -37.55
C THR A 22 21.43 88.07 -36.84
N SER A 23 22.56 88.21 -36.14
CA SER A 23 23.17 87.10 -35.37
C SER A 23 22.77 87.04 -33.90
N CYS A 24 22.05 88.04 -33.38
CA CYS A 24 21.51 87.98 -32.02
C CYS A 24 20.24 87.12 -31.97
N GLY A 25 19.42 87.13 -33.03
CA GLY A 25 18.24 86.26 -33.16
C GLY A 25 18.59 84.78 -33.21
N GLU A 26 19.61 84.40 -34.00
CA GLU A 26 20.07 83.00 -34.07
C GLU A 26 20.80 82.55 -32.80
N LEU A 27 21.51 83.45 -32.10
CA LEU A 27 22.15 83.16 -30.81
C LEU A 27 21.11 83.01 -29.69
N PHE A 28 20.01 83.77 -29.73
CA PHE A 28 18.89 83.61 -28.79
C PHE A 28 17.99 82.40 -29.13
N ASP A 29 17.79 82.07 -30.42
CA ASP A 29 17.07 80.87 -30.85
C ASP A 29 17.80 79.57 -30.44
N MET A 30 19.15 79.58 -30.40
CA MET A 30 19.94 78.47 -29.83
C MET A 30 19.82 78.35 -28.31
N LEU A 31 19.47 79.43 -27.60
CA LEU A 31 19.20 79.41 -26.16
C LEU A 31 17.75 79.04 -25.82
N ASP A 32 16.82 79.11 -26.77
CA ASP A 32 15.40 78.80 -26.55
C ASP A 32 15.00 77.38 -27.00
N ASN A 33 15.91 76.61 -27.62
CA ASN A 33 15.62 75.25 -28.09
C ASN A 33 16.45 74.19 -27.32
N PRO A 34 15.94 73.68 -26.18
CA PRO A 34 16.71 72.79 -25.32
C PRO A 34 16.96 71.41 -25.96
N ILE A 35 18.16 70.86 -25.75
CA ILE A 35 18.60 69.56 -26.28
C ILE A 35 17.93 68.44 -25.48
N THR A 36 17.18 67.54 -26.12
CA THR A 36 16.63 66.35 -25.44
C THR A 36 17.73 65.32 -25.19
N PRO A 37 18.08 64.99 -23.93
CA PRO A 37 19.19 64.09 -23.63
C PRO A 37 18.89 62.65 -24.07
N ALA A 38 19.91 61.95 -24.57
CA ALA A 38 19.81 60.53 -24.89
C ALA A 38 19.62 59.70 -23.61
N LEU A 39 18.56 58.90 -23.56
CA LEU A 39 18.25 58.03 -22.43
C LEU A 39 17.91 56.63 -22.95
N GLN A 40 18.65 55.61 -22.49
CA GLN A 40 18.43 54.22 -22.87
C GLN A 40 18.25 53.35 -21.64
N VAL A 41 17.30 52.42 -21.71
CA VAL A 41 17.06 51.38 -20.70
C VAL A 41 17.16 50.01 -21.35
N LEU A 42 17.86 49.07 -20.70
CA LEU A 42 18.08 47.73 -21.26
C LEU A 42 16.77 46.93 -21.39
N ARG A 43 15.83 47.11 -20.46
CA ARG A 43 14.54 46.39 -20.43
C ARG A 43 13.44 47.34 -20.00
N ALA A 44 12.32 47.33 -20.73
CA ALA A 44 11.13 48.10 -20.38
C ALA A 44 10.27 47.43 -19.29
N GLN A 45 10.49 46.14 -19.02
CA GLN A 45 9.75 45.36 -18.03
C GLN A 45 10.69 44.50 -17.18
N LEU A 46 10.39 44.39 -15.89
CA LEU A 46 11.14 43.59 -14.93
C LEU A 46 10.18 42.85 -13.99
N THR A 47 10.39 41.54 -13.83
CA THR A 47 9.68 40.76 -12.81
C THR A 47 10.61 40.41 -11.66
N LEU A 48 10.17 40.70 -10.44
CA LEU A 48 10.89 40.42 -9.19
C LEU A 48 10.00 39.61 -8.24
N LYS A 49 10.59 38.81 -7.36
CA LYS A 49 9.88 38.29 -6.18
C LYS A 49 9.99 39.29 -5.03
N VAL A 50 9.00 39.32 -4.14
CA VAL A 50 9.01 40.19 -2.93
C VAL A 50 10.36 40.11 -2.21
N GLY A 51 10.99 41.25 -1.94
CA GLY A 51 12.30 41.37 -1.27
C GLY A 51 13.53 41.13 -2.16
N GLU A 52 13.37 40.82 -3.45
CA GLU A 52 14.49 40.86 -4.39
C GLU A 52 14.81 42.30 -4.77
N SER A 53 16.10 42.57 -5.01
CA SER A 53 16.57 43.84 -5.55
C SER A 53 17.36 43.64 -6.83
N LYS A 54 17.14 44.50 -7.82
CA LYS A 54 17.91 44.51 -9.07
C LYS A 54 18.12 45.94 -9.56
N PRO A 55 19.33 46.28 -10.04
CA PRO A 55 19.60 47.61 -10.57
C PRO A 55 18.92 47.81 -11.92
N ILE A 56 18.41 49.01 -12.15
CA ILE A 56 18.02 49.47 -13.48
C ILE A 56 19.29 49.68 -14.30
N GLN A 57 19.40 48.94 -15.40
CA GLN A 57 20.46 49.16 -16.38
C GLN A 57 20.03 50.30 -17.32
N ALA A 58 20.25 51.54 -16.88
CA ALA A 58 20.01 52.76 -17.65
C ALA A 58 21.33 53.47 -17.97
N SER A 59 21.43 54.04 -19.17
CA SER A 59 22.56 54.86 -19.59
C SER A 59 22.10 56.15 -20.24
N THR A 60 22.92 57.18 -20.08
CA THR A 60 22.75 58.50 -20.66
C THR A 60 24.09 59.02 -21.17
N GLN A 61 24.06 60.08 -21.95
CA GLN A 61 25.25 60.83 -22.36
C GLN A 61 25.89 61.58 -21.17
N ALA A 62 27.14 62.02 -21.35
CA ALA A 62 27.86 62.81 -20.35
C ALA A 62 27.12 64.12 -20.00
N HIS A 63 27.36 64.63 -18.79
CA HIS A 63 26.79 65.89 -18.26
C HIS A 63 25.26 65.87 -18.03
N VAL A 64 24.71 64.67 -17.91
CA VAL A 64 23.31 64.41 -17.58
C VAL A 64 23.28 63.46 -16.38
N VAL A 65 22.46 63.79 -15.39
CA VAL A 65 22.20 62.94 -14.23
C VAL A 65 20.91 62.17 -14.41
N LEU A 66 20.84 60.97 -13.84
CA LEU A 66 19.64 60.15 -13.81
C LEU A 66 18.94 60.30 -12.45
N LEU A 67 17.68 60.68 -12.49
CA LEU A 67 16.80 60.73 -11.33
C LEU A 67 15.76 59.62 -11.44
N TYR A 68 15.55 58.91 -10.34
CA TYR A 68 14.65 57.77 -10.27
C TYR A 68 13.49 58.08 -9.33
N SER A 69 12.28 57.67 -9.71
CA SER A 69 11.10 57.74 -8.86
C SER A 69 10.18 56.57 -9.14
N SER A 70 9.51 56.06 -8.10
CA SER A 70 8.47 55.03 -8.24
C SER A 70 7.10 55.67 -8.10
N ASP A 71 6.16 55.32 -8.98
CA ASP A 71 4.77 55.74 -8.82
C ASP A 71 4.02 54.97 -7.73
N ASN A 72 4.54 53.80 -7.33
CA ASN A 72 4.01 52.99 -6.24
C ASN A 72 5.13 52.39 -5.37
N PRO A 73 5.73 53.20 -4.47
CA PRO A 73 6.77 52.74 -3.54
C PRO A 73 6.34 51.60 -2.61
N ALA A 74 5.03 51.40 -2.39
CA ALA A 74 4.52 50.28 -1.59
C ALA A 74 4.65 48.93 -2.30
N VAL A 75 4.77 48.92 -3.64
CA VAL A 75 5.01 47.72 -4.46
C VAL A 75 6.49 47.57 -4.80
N ALA A 76 7.14 48.63 -5.27
CA ALA A 76 8.58 48.63 -5.53
C ALA A 76 9.21 50.00 -5.29
N THR A 77 10.29 50.05 -4.53
CA THR A 77 11.10 51.27 -4.32
C THR A 77 12.28 51.29 -5.28
N VAL A 78 12.85 52.48 -5.50
CA VAL A 78 14.10 52.67 -6.24
C VAL A 78 14.95 53.69 -5.49
N ASP A 79 16.23 53.41 -5.33
CA ASP A 79 17.15 54.36 -4.68
C ASP A 79 17.83 55.32 -5.68
N ALA A 80 18.65 56.24 -5.17
CA ALA A 80 19.35 57.23 -6.01
C ALA A 80 20.36 56.61 -6.99
N THR A 81 20.75 55.35 -6.80
CA THR A 81 21.65 54.60 -7.70
C THR A 81 20.89 53.79 -8.75
N GLY A 82 19.56 53.80 -8.71
CA GLY A 82 18.70 53.01 -9.60
C GLY A 82 18.51 51.57 -9.15
N LEU A 83 18.83 51.21 -7.89
CA LEU A 83 18.54 49.88 -7.35
C LEU A 83 17.05 49.77 -7.00
N ILE A 84 16.32 48.93 -7.76
CA ILE A 84 14.93 48.61 -7.44
C ILE A 84 14.91 47.59 -6.32
N THR A 85 14.05 47.76 -5.32
CA THR A 85 13.73 46.76 -4.30
C THR A 85 12.24 46.46 -4.31
N ALA A 86 11.89 45.18 -4.48
CA ALA A 86 10.51 44.71 -4.48
C ALA A 86 9.96 44.66 -3.04
N VAL A 87 8.82 45.29 -2.79
CA VAL A 87 8.23 45.44 -1.45
C VAL A 87 7.02 44.54 -1.25
N SER A 88 6.03 44.58 -2.15
CA SER A 88 4.81 43.77 -2.07
C SER A 88 4.31 43.41 -3.47
N PRO A 89 3.51 42.34 -3.65
CA PRO A 89 3.05 41.96 -4.97
C PRO A 89 2.14 43.00 -5.62
N GLY A 90 2.31 43.17 -6.93
CA GLY A 90 1.58 44.17 -7.71
C GLY A 90 2.44 44.69 -8.85
N THR A 91 2.03 45.81 -9.43
CA THR A 91 2.80 46.53 -10.44
C THR A 91 3.14 47.93 -9.97
N ALA A 92 4.36 48.36 -10.28
CA ALA A 92 4.85 49.72 -10.07
C ALA A 92 5.60 50.17 -11.33
N ARG A 93 5.54 51.45 -11.64
CA ARG A 93 6.28 52.03 -12.75
C ARG A 93 7.38 52.91 -12.19
N ILE A 94 8.61 52.59 -12.55
CA ILE A 94 9.78 53.39 -12.22
C ILE A 94 10.03 54.38 -13.35
N THR A 95 9.97 55.66 -13.04
CA THR A 95 10.31 56.74 -13.97
C THR A 95 11.78 57.08 -13.82
N ILE A 96 12.50 57.01 -14.93
CA ILE A 96 13.89 57.45 -15.06
C ILE A 96 13.85 58.76 -15.82
N LYS A 97 14.32 59.83 -15.18
CA LYS A 97 14.42 61.17 -15.76
C LYS A 97 15.89 61.52 -15.97
N ALA A 98 16.24 61.75 -17.23
CA ALA A 98 17.51 62.32 -17.62
C ALA A 98 17.39 63.85 -17.58
N GLN A 99 18.20 64.49 -16.74
CA GLN A 99 18.23 65.94 -16.57
C GLN A 99 19.67 66.45 -16.65
N GLY A 100 19.87 67.61 -17.29
CA GLY A 100 21.18 68.26 -17.33
C GLY A 100 21.75 68.49 -15.93
N GLU A 101 23.04 68.23 -15.79
CA GLU A 101 23.77 68.50 -14.54
C GLU A 101 23.83 70.01 -14.27
N ASP A 102 23.59 70.42 -13.03
CA ASP A 102 23.56 71.84 -12.64
C ASP A 102 25.00 72.37 -12.46
N ASP A 103 25.66 72.63 -13.59
CA ASP A 103 27.06 73.05 -13.66
C ASP A 103 27.15 74.52 -14.10
N TYR A 104 27.70 75.38 -13.23
CA TYR A 104 27.61 76.85 -13.28
C TYR A 104 28.24 77.49 -14.55
N TYR A 105 28.99 76.72 -15.34
CA TYR A 105 29.77 77.20 -16.48
C TYR A 105 29.30 76.68 -17.87
N ARG A 106 28.11 76.09 -17.99
CA ARG A 106 27.66 75.48 -19.26
C ARG A 106 26.73 76.35 -20.11
N THR A 107 26.87 76.20 -21.43
CA THR A 107 26.09 76.89 -22.47
C THR A 107 24.95 76.03 -23.04
N GLU A 108 24.98 74.71 -22.85
CA GLU A 108 23.93 73.78 -23.30
C GLU A 108 22.76 73.77 -22.32
N ILE A 109 21.54 73.87 -22.83
CA ILE A 109 20.31 73.72 -22.04
C ILE A 109 19.69 72.38 -22.43
N PHE A 110 19.65 71.42 -21.49
CA PHE A 110 18.98 70.14 -21.71
C PHE A 110 17.49 70.26 -21.38
N SER A 111 16.65 69.68 -22.23
CA SER A 111 15.24 69.42 -21.90
C SER A 111 15.14 68.18 -21.01
N GLU A 112 13.97 67.91 -20.47
CA GLU A 112 13.75 66.68 -19.70
C GLU A 112 13.42 65.54 -20.66
N ASN A 113 14.15 64.42 -20.55
CA ASN A 113 13.76 63.17 -21.19
C ASN A 113 13.40 62.13 -20.12
N THR A 114 12.23 61.52 -20.23
CA THR A 114 11.75 60.52 -19.28
C THR A 114 11.45 59.21 -19.99
N THR A 115 11.89 58.10 -19.40
CA THR A 115 11.45 56.76 -19.79
C THR A 115 10.97 56.02 -18.56
N THR A 116 10.24 54.93 -18.77
CA THR A 116 9.66 54.15 -17.68
C THR A 116 9.99 52.68 -17.79
N VAL A 117 10.23 52.04 -16.65
CA VAL A 117 10.33 50.59 -16.51
C VAL A 117 9.16 50.10 -15.67
N GLU A 118 8.38 49.17 -16.21
CA GLU A 118 7.33 48.50 -15.45
C GLU A 118 7.92 47.37 -14.62
N VAL A 119 7.65 47.38 -13.32
CA VAL A 119 8.10 46.38 -12.37
C VAL A 119 6.89 45.58 -11.88
N THR A 120 6.86 44.30 -12.21
CA THR A 120 5.87 43.35 -11.70
C THR A 120 6.47 42.59 -10.54
N VAL A 121 5.93 42.77 -9.35
CA VAL A 121 6.33 42.03 -8.16
C VAL A 121 5.40 40.84 -7.96
N THR A 122 6.00 39.65 -7.87
CA THR A 122 5.32 38.38 -7.63
C THR A 122 5.61 37.87 -6.22
N LYS A 123 4.71 37.03 -5.71
CA LYS A 123 4.88 36.39 -4.40
C LYS A 123 6.09 35.43 -4.41
N LYS A 124 6.73 35.28 -3.24
CA LYS A 124 7.76 34.25 -2.99
C LYS A 124 7.15 32.85 -2.95
N ASP A 125 7.98 31.84 -3.17
CA ASP A 125 7.54 30.45 -3.03
C ASP A 125 7.61 30.05 -1.55
N GLY A 126 6.51 29.52 -1.04
CA GLY A 126 6.43 28.94 0.30
C GLY A 126 6.23 27.43 0.28
N SER A 127 6.50 26.77 1.40
CA SER A 127 6.19 25.35 1.60
C SER A 127 6.19 24.99 3.08
N ILE A 128 5.48 23.91 3.42
CA ILE A 128 5.58 23.24 4.71
C ILE A 128 5.94 21.77 4.51
N THR A 129 6.80 21.23 5.38
CA THR A 129 7.26 19.82 5.30
C THR A 129 7.60 19.30 6.69
N PHE A 130 7.13 18.09 7.02
CA PHE A 130 7.55 17.39 8.25
C PHE A 130 8.93 16.75 8.10
N ALA A 131 9.68 16.64 9.21
CA ALA A 131 10.98 15.99 9.23
C ALA A 131 10.91 14.50 8.89
N THR A 132 9.83 13.82 9.30
CA THR A 132 9.60 12.40 9.02
C THR A 132 8.18 12.17 8.51
N SER A 133 8.02 11.22 7.59
CA SER A 133 6.72 10.83 7.01
C SER A 133 6.03 9.70 7.78
N ASN A 134 6.77 8.98 8.63
CA ASN A 134 6.27 7.88 9.44
C ASN A 134 6.89 7.96 10.84
N VAL A 135 6.04 7.90 11.86
CA VAL A 135 6.44 7.89 13.27
C VAL A 135 5.81 6.67 13.93
N ILE A 136 6.61 5.93 14.71
CA ILE A 136 6.18 4.76 15.47
C ILE A 136 6.37 5.07 16.96
N LYS A 137 5.32 4.84 17.76
CA LYS A 137 5.29 5.06 19.20
C LYS A 137 4.65 3.86 19.91
N SER A 138 4.80 3.80 21.22
CA SER A 138 4.07 2.86 22.07
C SER A 138 3.05 3.60 22.94
N PHE A 139 1.94 2.94 23.25
CA PHE A 139 0.99 3.46 24.22
C PHE A 139 1.69 3.64 25.59
N GLY A 140 1.56 4.83 26.18
CA GLY A 140 2.27 5.22 27.40
C GLY A 140 3.54 6.04 27.17
N ASP A 141 4.00 6.21 25.92
CA ASP A 141 5.04 7.18 25.61
C ASP A 141 4.57 8.61 25.90
N ASP A 142 5.50 9.48 26.29
CA ASP A 142 5.24 10.91 26.48
C ASP A 142 4.78 11.60 25.19
N ALA A 143 4.07 12.72 25.36
CA ALA A 143 3.71 13.61 24.26
C ALA A 143 4.96 14.12 23.53
N PHE A 144 4.84 14.31 22.21
CA PHE A 144 5.98 14.61 21.36
C PHE A 144 5.61 15.54 20.19
N THR A 145 6.62 16.10 19.54
CA THR A 145 6.45 16.86 18.28
C THR A 145 7.17 16.14 17.14
N ASN A 146 6.61 16.20 15.93
CA ASN A 146 7.33 15.91 14.70
C ASN A 146 7.72 17.25 14.07
N PRO A 147 9.02 17.63 14.06
CA PRO A 147 9.44 18.96 13.61
C PRO A 147 8.88 19.31 12.23
N LEU A 148 8.27 20.48 12.11
CA LEU A 148 7.75 21.03 10.87
C LEU A 148 8.66 22.17 10.41
N THR A 149 9.16 22.08 9.18
CA THR A 149 9.85 23.18 8.52
C THR A 149 8.85 23.99 7.72
N ILE A 150 8.83 25.31 7.94
CA ILE A 150 8.07 26.27 7.13
C ILE A 150 9.01 27.21 6.39
N VAL A 151 8.79 27.33 5.08
CA VAL A 151 9.36 28.38 4.23
C VAL A 151 8.23 29.35 3.93
N GLY A 152 8.28 30.54 4.53
CA GLY A 152 7.28 31.61 4.40
C GLY A 152 6.71 32.08 5.75
N ASP A 153 5.67 32.90 5.69
CA ASP A 153 5.06 33.62 6.83
C ASP A 153 3.63 33.14 7.18
N GLY A 154 3.16 32.08 6.53
CA GLY A 154 1.83 31.50 6.75
C GLY A 154 1.67 30.89 8.14
N THR A 155 0.50 31.09 8.73
CA THR A 155 0.13 30.45 10.01
C THR A 155 -0.20 28.98 9.79
N VAL A 156 0.36 28.10 10.62
CA VAL A 156 0.13 26.66 10.54
C VAL A 156 -1.01 26.26 11.48
N THR A 157 -1.91 25.40 10.99
CA THR A 157 -2.91 24.73 11.81
C THR A 157 -2.71 23.21 11.75
N TYR A 158 -2.88 22.54 12.89
CA TYR A 158 -2.71 21.10 13.01
C TYR A 158 -4.05 20.39 13.18
N SER A 159 -4.13 19.16 12.69
CA SER A 159 -5.27 18.27 12.91
C SER A 159 -4.86 16.81 12.93
N SER A 160 -5.65 15.97 13.61
CA SER A 160 -5.55 14.52 13.58
C SER A 160 -6.81 13.97 12.92
N ASN A 161 -6.66 13.02 11.99
CA ASN A 161 -7.83 12.34 11.42
C ASN A 161 -8.48 11.32 12.37
N ASN A 162 -7.82 11.00 13.50
CA ASN A 162 -8.27 10.00 14.44
C ASN A 162 -7.90 10.38 15.88
N SER A 163 -8.76 11.18 16.52
CA SER A 163 -8.55 11.66 17.89
C SER A 163 -8.69 10.57 18.97
N ASN A 164 -9.26 9.41 18.64
CA ASN A 164 -9.30 8.26 19.55
C ASN A 164 -7.92 7.58 19.67
N VAL A 165 -7.02 7.82 18.71
CA VAL A 165 -5.66 7.28 18.70
C VAL A 165 -4.65 8.35 19.13
N ALA A 166 -4.73 9.55 18.56
CA ALA A 166 -3.85 10.66 18.92
C ALA A 166 -4.50 12.03 18.68
N THR A 167 -4.27 12.96 19.59
CA THR A 167 -4.66 14.38 19.43
C THR A 167 -3.43 15.24 19.18
N VAL A 168 -3.61 16.40 18.55
CA VAL A 168 -2.54 17.38 18.30
C VAL A 168 -3.02 18.77 18.68
N ASP A 169 -2.20 19.54 19.38
CA ASP A 169 -2.53 20.90 19.78
C ASP A 169 -2.10 21.95 18.74
N ALA A 170 -2.36 23.23 19.03
CA ALA A 170 -2.02 24.35 18.14
C ALA A 170 -0.50 24.53 17.94
N ASN A 171 0.33 24.00 18.83
CA ASN A 171 1.78 24.04 18.75
C ASN A 171 2.37 22.81 18.03
N GLY A 172 1.53 21.88 17.60
CA GLY A 172 1.95 20.63 16.97
C GLY A 172 2.39 19.55 17.97
N ASN A 173 2.11 19.72 19.27
CA ASN A 173 2.38 18.70 20.27
C ASN A 173 1.31 17.61 20.21
N VAL A 174 1.76 16.37 20.01
CA VAL A 174 0.92 15.20 19.84
C VAL A 174 0.81 14.43 21.14
N THR A 175 -0.41 14.22 21.60
CA THR A 175 -0.73 13.40 22.77
C THR A 175 -1.27 12.04 22.31
N ILE A 176 -0.69 10.98 22.84
CA ILE A 176 -1.11 9.60 22.57
C ILE A 176 -2.35 9.27 23.41
N VAL A 177 -3.40 8.78 22.77
CA VAL A 177 -4.68 8.44 23.41
C VAL A 177 -4.88 6.92 23.49
N ASP A 178 -4.58 6.19 22.42
CA ASP A 178 -4.68 4.74 22.36
C ASP A 178 -3.78 4.16 21.26
N GLY A 179 -3.65 2.83 21.20
CA GLY A 179 -3.10 2.11 20.06
C GLY A 179 -3.95 2.27 18.80
N GLY A 180 -3.30 2.34 17.66
CA GLY A 180 -3.95 2.51 16.35
C GLY A 180 -3.12 3.34 15.39
N THR A 181 -3.73 3.73 14.29
CA THR A 181 -3.11 4.58 13.26
C THR A 181 -3.84 5.92 13.16
N ALA A 182 -3.07 7.02 13.12
CA ALA A 182 -3.56 8.37 12.87
C ALA A 182 -2.71 9.08 11.82
N ILE A 183 -3.32 9.95 11.02
CA ILE A 183 -2.63 10.89 10.13
C ILE A 183 -2.69 12.26 10.78
N ILE A 184 -1.51 12.81 11.09
CA ILE A 184 -1.37 14.17 11.59
C ILE A 184 -1.08 15.10 10.42
N SER A 185 -1.90 16.13 10.28
CA SER A 185 -1.80 17.11 9.19
C SER A 185 -1.42 18.47 9.73
N ALA A 186 -0.51 19.14 9.04
CA ALA A 186 -0.26 20.57 9.18
C ALA A 186 -0.74 21.26 7.89
N THR A 187 -1.50 22.35 8.02
CA THR A 187 -1.98 23.13 6.88
C THR A 187 -1.66 24.61 7.03
N THR A 188 -1.40 25.27 5.91
CA THR A 188 -1.14 26.70 5.82
C THR A 188 -1.82 27.28 4.58
N ALA A 189 -2.13 28.57 4.61
CA ALA A 189 -2.74 29.29 3.51
C ALA A 189 -1.72 30.20 2.80
N THR A 190 -2.02 30.60 1.57
CA THR A 190 -1.26 31.64 0.89
C THR A 190 -1.41 32.96 1.64
N THR A 191 -0.31 33.71 1.73
CA THR A 191 -0.26 35.02 2.39
C THR A 191 -0.09 36.11 1.34
N ASP A 192 -0.02 37.36 1.78
CA ASP A 192 0.26 38.47 0.88
C ASP A 192 1.61 38.32 0.18
N ASN A 193 2.63 37.77 0.85
CA ASN A 193 3.98 37.70 0.27
C ASN A 193 4.34 36.34 -0.31
N TYR A 194 3.61 35.26 0.02
CA TYR A 194 3.97 33.90 -0.37
C TYR A 194 2.84 33.15 -1.09
N VAL A 195 3.22 32.38 -2.12
CA VAL A 195 2.42 31.30 -2.70
C VAL A 195 3.02 29.98 -2.24
N TYR A 196 2.28 29.25 -1.43
CA TYR A 196 2.70 27.96 -0.91
C TYR A 196 2.51 26.86 -1.97
N LYS A 197 3.61 26.25 -2.39
CA LYS A 197 3.59 25.07 -3.29
C LYS A 197 3.02 23.85 -2.60
N THR A 198 3.32 23.72 -1.31
CA THR A 198 2.77 22.69 -0.44
C THR A 198 2.04 23.38 0.69
N THR A 199 0.70 23.33 0.64
CA THR A 199 -0.20 23.92 1.65
C THR A 199 -0.62 22.92 2.72
N THR A 200 -0.41 21.63 2.49
CA THR A 200 -0.70 20.54 3.43
C THR A 200 0.48 19.59 3.49
N ALA A 201 1.02 19.37 4.69
CA ALA A 201 1.99 18.33 4.98
C ALA A 201 1.36 17.31 5.93
N GLN A 202 1.68 16.04 5.77
CA GLN A 202 1.13 14.95 6.59
C GLN A 202 2.21 13.94 6.96
N TYR A 203 2.02 13.26 8.08
CA TYR A 203 2.75 12.04 8.41
C TYR A 203 1.83 11.00 9.05
N THR A 204 2.18 9.73 8.87
CA THR A 204 1.48 8.61 9.49
C THR A 204 2.08 8.33 10.86
N LEU A 205 1.24 8.31 11.89
CA LEU A 205 1.59 7.92 13.25
C LEU A 205 0.99 6.54 13.55
N LYS A 206 1.83 5.56 13.88
CA LYS A 206 1.42 4.25 14.39
C LYS A 206 1.77 4.15 15.87
N ILE A 207 0.76 3.85 16.69
CA ILE A 207 0.93 3.62 18.12
C ILE A 207 0.61 2.16 18.42
N TYR A 208 1.59 1.43 18.96
CA TYR A 208 1.40 0.05 19.38
C TYR A 208 0.92 -0.03 20.82
N ARG A 209 -0.11 -0.83 21.09
CA ARG A 209 -0.61 -1.08 22.45
C ARG A 209 -0.54 -2.56 22.78
N THR A 210 0.20 -2.90 23.82
CA THR A 210 0.28 -4.28 24.32
C THR A 210 -0.87 -4.58 25.27
N ILE A 211 -1.54 -5.71 25.08
CA ILE A 211 -2.63 -6.22 25.90
C ILE A 211 -2.27 -7.63 26.38
N ASP A 212 -2.08 -7.77 27.69
CA ASP A 212 -1.92 -9.09 28.31
C ASP A 212 -3.29 -9.73 28.53
N LEU A 213 -3.56 -10.85 27.85
CA LEU A 213 -4.81 -11.60 27.93
C LEU A 213 -5.07 -12.16 29.33
N ALA A 214 -4.06 -12.27 30.20
CA ALA A 214 -4.26 -12.65 31.59
C ALA A 214 -5.06 -11.60 32.38
N THR A 215 -5.07 -10.35 31.91
CA THR A 215 -5.79 -9.23 32.54
C THR A 215 -7.19 -8.99 31.99
N VAL A 216 -7.58 -9.71 30.92
CA VAL A 216 -8.89 -9.58 30.28
C VAL A 216 -9.96 -10.27 31.12
N THR A 217 -11.03 -9.54 31.47
CA THR A 217 -12.11 -9.98 32.37
C THR A 217 -13.50 -9.99 31.72
N SER A 218 -13.58 -9.71 30.42
CA SER A 218 -14.81 -9.74 29.61
C SER A 218 -14.47 -10.01 28.15
N ASP A 219 -15.49 -10.13 27.30
CA ASP A 219 -15.30 -10.12 25.84
C ASP A 219 -14.44 -8.90 25.44
N PHE A 220 -13.52 -9.12 24.50
CA PHE A 220 -12.51 -8.13 24.10
C PHE A 220 -12.30 -8.12 22.59
N THR A 221 -12.17 -6.91 22.04
CA THR A 221 -11.88 -6.69 20.62
C THR A 221 -10.54 -5.96 20.49
N ALA A 222 -9.58 -6.59 19.84
CA ALA A 222 -8.28 -6.01 19.52
C ALA A 222 -8.43 -5.05 18.33
N ASN A 223 -8.01 -3.80 18.53
CA ASN A 223 -8.01 -2.77 17.48
C ASN A 223 -6.69 -2.79 16.69
N ASP A 224 -6.61 -1.93 15.68
CA ASP A 224 -5.39 -1.76 14.89
C ASP A 224 -4.17 -1.46 15.76
N ASN A 225 -3.01 -2.04 15.40
CA ASN A 225 -1.74 -1.96 16.11
C ASN A 225 -1.76 -2.48 17.56
N TYR A 226 -2.70 -3.35 17.92
CA TYR A 226 -2.65 -4.04 19.20
C TYR A 226 -1.69 -5.24 19.13
N ILE A 227 -0.97 -5.48 20.23
CA ILE A 227 -0.12 -6.65 20.45
C ILE A 227 -0.76 -7.46 21.56
N LEU A 228 -1.31 -8.63 21.24
CA LEU A 228 -1.87 -9.54 22.24
C LEU A 228 -0.76 -10.44 22.78
N THR A 229 -0.73 -10.62 24.10
CA THR A 229 0.25 -11.48 24.78
C THR A 229 -0.40 -12.31 25.88
N GLY A 230 0.33 -13.32 26.37
CA GLY A 230 -0.06 -14.05 27.58
C GLY A 230 -1.19 -15.06 27.38
N THR A 231 -1.68 -15.61 28.49
CA THR A 231 -2.71 -16.65 28.50
C THR A 231 -4.05 -16.06 28.92
N LEU A 232 -5.10 -16.31 28.15
CA LEU A 232 -6.45 -15.87 28.49
C LEU A 232 -6.92 -16.56 29.79
N ALA A 233 -7.17 -15.78 30.84
CA ALA A 233 -7.49 -16.29 32.18
C ALA A 233 -8.92 -16.84 32.33
N GLY A 234 -9.82 -16.51 31.42
CA GLY A 234 -11.23 -16.91 31.47
C GLY A 234 -11.78 -17.39 30.13
N ASN A 235 -13.10 -17.61 30.09
CA ASN A 235 -13.80 -17.96 28.86
C ASN A 235 -14.47 -16.70 28.31
N TYR A 236 -13.72 -15.93 27.53
CA TYR A 236 -14.19 -14.68 26.92
C TYR A 236 -13.99 -14.73 25.41
N LYS A 237 -14.84 -14.02 24.66
CA LYS A 237 -14.65 -13.86 23.22
C LYS A 237 -13.50 -12.90 22.96
N ILE A 238 -12.53 -13.35 22.19
CA ILE A 238 -11.48 -12.50 21.66
C ILE A 238 -11.75 -12.28 20.18
N SER A 239 -11.84 -11.02 19.77
CA SER A 239 -12.10 -10.63 18.39
C SER A 239 -11.02 -9.69 17.87
N ILE A 240 -10.83 -9.67 16.54
CA ILE A 240 -10.02 -8.67 15.84
C ILE A 240 -10.98 -7.74 15.10
N ALA A 241 -10.81 -6.44 15.34
CA ALA A 241 -11.60 -5.39 14.71
C ALA A 241 -11.44 -5.39 13.17
N LYS A 242 -12.38 -4.74 12.50
CA LYS A 242 -12.35 -4.55 11.06
C LYS A 242 -11.08 -3.79 10.63
N ASP A 243 -10.44 -4.30 9.58
CA ASP A 243 -9.24 -3.75 8.93
C ASP A 243 -8.03 -3.59 9.88
N ALA A 244 -8.02 -4.32 11.00
CA ALA A 244 -6.99 -4.19 12.03
C ALA A 244 -5.75 -5.04 11.75
N ASN A 245 -4.58 -4.48 12.06
CA ASN A 245 -3.30 -5.18 12.11
C ASN A 245 -2.99 -5.53 13.57
N VAL A 246 -3.00 -6.81 13.92
CA VAL A 246 -2.79 -7.29 15.29
C VAL A 246 -1.59 -8.24 15.32
N GLU A 247 -0.72 -8.06 16.30
CA GLU A 247 0.36 -9.02 16.58
C GLU A 247 -0.12 -10.02 17.65
N LEU A 248 0.10 -11.31 17.41
CA LEU A 248 0.03 -12.34 18.44
C LEU A 248 1.45 -12.70 18.87
N LYS A 249 1.76 -12.43 20.14
CA LYS A 249 3.08 -12.67 20.72
C LYS A 249 2.96 -13.48 22.00
N ASP A 250 3.30 -14.76 21.92
CA ASP A 250 3.21 -15.71 23.04
C ASP A 250 1.78 -15.82 23.63
N VAL A 251 0.79 -15.83 22.73
CA VAL A 251 -0.64 -15.90 23.08
C VAL A 251 -1.09 -17.33 23.31
N THR A 252 -1.85 -17.55 24.38
CA THR A 252 -2.55 -18.82 24.61
C THR A 252 -4.03 -18.58 24.89
N ILE A 253 -4.90 -19.11 24.01
CA ILE A 253 -6.36 -19.11 24.18
C ILE A 253 -6.82 -20.58 24.24
N ASN A 254 -7.20 -21.03 25.45
CA ASN A 254 -7.52 -22.42 25.74
C ASN A 254 -9.04 -22.66 25.79
N GLY A 255 -9.66 -22.87 24.62
CA GLY A 255 -11.07 -23.25 24.54
C GLY A 255 -11.41 -24.53 25.30
N VAL A 256 -12.48 -24.48 26.10
CA VAL A 256 -12.85 -25.53 27.08
C VAL A 256 -13.82 -26.61 26.55
N ASN A 257 -14.26 -26.50 25.30
CA ASN A 257 -15.29 -27.37 24.70
C ASN A 257 -16.57 -27.48 25.56
N ASN A 258 -17.21 -26.35 25.85
CA ASN A 258 -18.42 -26.30 26.68
C ASN A 258 -19.54 -25.55 25.96
N VAL A 259 -20.75 -26.10 26.02
CA VAL A 259 -21.96 -25.57 25.39
C VAL A 259 -22.34 -24.16 25.87
N ALA A 260 -21.83 -23.72 27.03
CA ALA A 260 -21.99 -22.35 27.52
C ALA A 260 -21.15 -21.32 26.74
N TYR A 261 -20.07 -21.75 26.06
CA TYR A 261 -19.09 -20.89 25.40
C TYR A 261 -19.02 -21.20 23.91
N ARG A 262 -20.06 -20.81 23.18
CA ARG A 262 -20.23 -21.11 21.75
C ARG A 262 -19.57 -20.04 20.87
N TRP A 263 -18.24 -20.06 20.81
CA TRP A 263 -17.46 -19.14 19.97
C TRP A 263 -16.10 -19.72 19.57
N ALA A 264 -15.49 -19.10 18.56
CA ALA A 264 -14.13 -19.43 18.13
C ALA A 264 -13.09 -19.00 19.18
N GLY A 265 -11.90 -19.58 19.13
CA GLY A 265 -10.79 -19.11 19.98
C GLY A 265 -10.46 -17.64 19.69
N LEU A 266 -10.45 -17.27 18.41
CA LEU A 266 -10.28 -15.91 17.93
C LEU A 266 -11.21 -15.64 16.74
N THR A 267 -11.88 -14.48 16.71
CA THR A 267 -12.83 -14.13 15.65
C THR A 267 -12.42 -12.88 14.89
N CYS A 268 -12.23 -12.96 13.58
CA CYS A 268 -12.02 -11.78 12.74
C CYS A 268 -13.39 -11.19 12.36
N LEU A 269 -13.63 -9.91 12.61
CA LEU A 269 -14.92 -9.29 12.32
C LEU A 269 -15.07 -8.85 10.85
N ASP A 270 -13.96 -8.61 10.17
CA ASP A 270 -13.86 -8.26 8.74
C ASP A 270 -12.42 -8.61 8.29
N ASN A 271 -11.83 -7.86 7.35
CA ASN A 271 -10.41 -8.00 7.00
C ASN A 271 -9.57 -7.87 8.27
N ALA A 272 -8.60 -8.76 8.42
CA ALA A 272 -7.71 -8.78 9.57
C ALA A 272 -6.34 -9.24 9.15
N ASN A 273 -5.31 -8.55 9.65
CA ASN A 273 -3.92 -8.97 9.47
C ASN A 273 -3.38 -9.41 10.83
N ILE A 274 -2.99 -10.68 10.91
CA ILE A 274 -2.34 -11.26 12.09
C ILE A 274 -0.86 -11.45 11.79
N THR A 275 -0.01 -10.76 12.55
CA THR A 275 1.43 -11.02 12.56
C THR A 275 1.74 -11.93 13.75
N ILE A 276 2.32 -13.10 13.50
CA ILE A 276 2.69 -14.05 14.55
C ILE A 276 4.17 -13.91 14.92
N THR A 277 4.43 -13.70 16.21
CA THR A 277 5.76 -13.74 16.82
C THR A 277 5.70 -14.65 18.06
N GLY A 278 6.84 -15.18 18.50
CA GLY A 278 6.86 -16.14 19.61
C GLY A 278 6.07 -17.42 19.29
N THR A 279 5.48 -18.04 20.33
CA THR A 279 4.68 -19.28 20.20
C THR A 279 3.24 -19.06 20.62
N ASN A 280 2.31 -19.22 19.68
CA ASN A 280 0.90 -18.92 19.88
C ASN A 280 0.04 -20.19 19.77
N SER A 281 -0.99 -20.29 20.61
CA SER A 281 -1.97 -21.37 20.61
C SER A 281 -3.39 -20.81 20.74
N VAL A 282 -4.27 -21.18 19.81
CA VAL A 282 -5.66 -20.71 19.77
C VAL A 282 -6.60 -21.89 19.54
N LYS A 283 -7.43 -22.20 20.54
CA LYS A 283 -8.38 -23.33 20.48
C LYS A 283 -9.83 -22.85 20.56
N GLY A 284 -10.69 -23.40 19.71
CA GLY A 284 -12.14 -23.14 19.72
C GLY A 284 -12.79 -23.54 21.05
N PHE A 285 -13.79 -22.77 21.50
CA PHE A 285 -14.42 -22.99 22.81
C PHE A 285 -15.51 -24.07 22.80
N PHE A 286 -15.95 -24.51 21.62
CA PHE A 286 -16.96 -25.56 21.46
C PHE A 286 -16.78 -26.29 20.11
N GLU A 287 -17.24 -27.55 20.04
CA GLU A 287 -17.12 -28.46 18.88
C GLU A 287 -17.46 -27.84 17.51
N ASN A 288 -18.39 -26.89 17.46
CA ASN A 288 -18.87 -26.26 16.23
C ASN A 288 -18.05 -25.03 15.81
N TYR A 289 -17.01 -24.66 16.57
CA TYR A 289 -16.30 -23.41 16.39
C TYR A 289 -14.80 -23.62 16.11
N PRO A 290 -14.23 -22.81 15.20
CA PRO A 290 -12.84 -22.97 14.81
C PRO A 290 -11.89 -22.45 15.88
N GLY A 291 -10.60 -22.78 15.73
CA GLY A 291 -9.54 -22.10 16.47
C GLY A 291 -9.57 -20.62 16.13
N ILE A 292 -9.43 -20.31 14.84
CA ILE A 292 -9.57 -18.95 14.31
C ILE A 292 -10.70 -18.90 13.29
N GLN A 293 -11.73 -18.11 13.58
CA GLN A 293 -12.78 -17.79 12.63
C GLN A 293 -12.29 -16.67 11.72
N ALA A 294 -12.04 -17.00 10.45
CA ALA A 294 -11.81 -15.99 9.42
C ALA A 294 -13.09 -15.16 9.21
N GLY A 295 -12.94 -13.90 8.78
CA GLY A 295 -14.03 -12.93 8.69
C GLY A 295 -15.18 -13.37 7.76
N PRO A 296 -16.24 -12.55 7.60
CA PRO A 296 -17.36 -12.87 6.72
C PRO A 296 -16.94 -12.99 5.24
N ILE A 297 -17.81 -13.58 4.41
CA ILE A 297 -17.60 -13.65 2.95
C ILE A 297 -17.31 -12.24 2.41
N GLY A 298 -16.25 -12.13 1.59
CA GLY A 298 -15.78 -10.87 1.02
C GLY A 298 -14.62 -10.23 1.78
N SER A 299 -14.35 -10.68 3.01
CA SER A 299 -13.17 -10.26 3.79
C SER A 299 -11.98 -11.21 3.59
N THR A 300 -10.79 -10.78 4.02
CA THR A 300 -9.57 -11.59 4.03
C THR A 300 -8.90 -11.60 5.40
N LEU A 301 -8.64 -12.78 5.93
CA LEU A 301 -7.68 -12.99 7.02
C LEU A 301 -6.29 -13.21 6.42
N THR A 302 -5.33 -12.37 6.77
CA THR A 302 -3.92 -12.53 6.41
C THR A 302 -3.11 -12.94 7.64
N ILE A 303 -2.30 -13.99 7.52
CA ILE A 303 -1.36 -14.45 8.54
C ILE A 303 0.07 -14.33 8.01
N SER A 304 0.92 -13.63 8.75
CA SER A 304 2.32 -13.37 8.41
C SER A 304 3.20 -13.42 9.67
N GLY A 305 4.51 -13.20 9.53
CA GLY A 305 5.45 -13.16 10.65
C GLY A 305 6.41 -14.35 10.66
N THR A 306 7.09 -14.54 11.78
CA THR A 306 8.16 -15.55 11.93
C THR A 306 7.93 -16.51 13.10
N GLY A 307 6.91 -16.24 13.93
CA GLY A 307 6.53 -17.09 15.06
C GLY A 307 5.81 -18.37 14.65
N SER A 308 5.34 -19.10 15.66
CA SER A 308 4.50 -20.29 15.51
C SER A 308 3.06 -20.00 15.96
N LEU A 309 2.10 -20.60 15.27
CA LEU A 309 0.68 -20.56 15.59
C LEU A 309 0.10 -21.97 15.49
N THR A 310 -0.40 -22.49 16.60
CA THR A 310 -1.26 -23.68 16.63
C THR A 310 -2.71 -23.24 16.74
N ALA A 311 -3.52 -23.52 15.72
CA ALA A 311 -4.94 -23.19 15.68
C ALA A 311 -5.76 -24.48 15.62
N THR A 312 -6.55 -24.76 16.67
CA THR A 312 -7.30 -26.02 16.80
C THR A 312 -8.80 -25.77 16.85
N GLY A 313 -9.50 -26.29 15.85
CA GLY A 313 -10.96 -26.31 15.79
C GLY A 313 -11.57 -27.45 16.57
N GLY A 314 -12.86 -27.32 16.87
CA GLY A 314 -13.67 -28.42 17.38
C GLY A 314 -13.94 -29.53 16.36
N ASP A 315 -14.74 -30.54 16.76
CA ASP A 315 -15.11 -31.71 15.94
C ASP A 315 -15.91 -31.40 14.66
N TYR A 316 -16.40 -30.18 14.49
CA TYR A 316 -17.23 -29.80 13.34
C TYR A 316 -16.75 -28.49 12.69
N ALA A 317 -15.54 -28.05 13.02
CA ALA A 317 -15.02 -26.75 12.62
C ALA A 317 -13.57 -26.85 12.14
N ALA A 318 -13.17 -25.88 11.33
CA ALA A 318 -11.79 -25.81 10.87
C ALA A 318 -10.81 -25.39 11.97
N GLY A 319 -9.52 -25.72 11.81
CA GLY A 319 -8.47 -25.09 12.64
C GLY A 319 -8.44 -23.57 12.42
N ILE A 320 -8.34 -23.19 11.14
CA ILE A 320 -8.46 -21.80 10.66
C ILE A 320 -9.51 -21.76 9.56
N GLY A 321 -10.57 -20.99 9.75
CA GLY A 321 -11.61 -20.77 8.73
C GLY A 321 -12.99 -20.69 9.33
N SER A 322 -13.90 -21.63 9.04
CA SER A 322 -15.30 -21.58 9.51
C SER A 322 -15.72 -22.77 10.38
N GLY A 323 -16.76 -22.53 11.17
CA GLY A 323 -17.45 -23.55 11.96
C GLY A 323 -18.53 -24.32 11.19
N ARG A 324 -19.32 -25.10 11.93
CA ARG A 324 -20.46 -25.86 11.38
C ARG A 324 -21.55 -24.93 10.87
N LYS A 325 -22.08 -25.18 9.65
CA LYS A 325 -23.10 -24.32 9.01
C LYS A 325 -22.73 -22.84 8.97
N ALA A 326 -21.43 -22.54 8.91
CA ALA A 326 -20.89 -21.20 8.90
C ALA A 326 -20.07 -20.92 7.64
N THR A 327 -19.77 -19.66 7.41
CA THR A 327 -19.02 -19.20 6.24
C THR A 327 -17.80 -18.42 6.68
N CYS A 328 -16.68 -18.53 5.96
CA CYS A 328 -15.54 -17.63 6.08
C CYS A 328 -15.20 -16.90 4.78
N GLY A 329 -14.53 -15.76 4.93
CA GLY A 329 -13.82 -15.03 3.89
C GLY A 329 -12.59 -15.78 3.40
N ALA A 330 -11.75 -15.08 2.65
CA ALA A 330 -10.49 -15.63 2.18
C ALA A 330 -9.46 -15.75 3.31
N ILE A 331 -8.53 -16.68 3.15
CA ILE A 331 -7.42 -16.93 4.07
C ILE A 331 -6.13 -16.81 3.27
N THR A 332 -5.21 -15.96 3.72
CA THR A 332 -3.88 -15.79 3.12
C THR A 332 -2.81 -16.08 4.17
N ILE A 333 -1.85 -16.95 3.87
CA ILE A 333 -0.69 -17.24 4.71
C ILE A 333 0.57 -16.90 3.92
N SER A 334 1.36 -15.95 4.43
CA SER A 334 2.59 -15.49 3.78
C SER A 334 3.85 -15.77 4.59
N GLY A 335 3.73 -16.19 5.86
CA GLY A 335 4.87 -16.48 6.72
C GLY A 335 4.52 -17.19 8.02
N GLY A 336 5.56 -17.53 8.78
CA GLY A 336 5.49 -18.20 10.08
C GLY A 336 5.29 -19.70 9.99
N THR A 337 5.23 -20.36 11.15
CA THR A 337 4.89 -21.79 11.27
C THR A 337 3.44 -21.93 11.72
N VAL A 338 2.54 -22.31 10.82
CA VAL A 338 1.10 -22.41 11.06
C VAL A 338 0.70 -23.88 11.13
N ASN A 339 0.29 -24.34 12.31
CA ASN A 339 -0.28 -25.67 12.53
C ASN A 339 -1.80 -25.53 12.77
N ALA A 340 -2.60 -25.84 11.76
CA ALA A 340 -4.05 -25.72 11.79
C ALA A 340 -4.71 -27.10 11.74
N SER A 341 -5.47 -27.45 12.77
CA SER A 341 -6.08 -28.77 12.88
C SER A 341 -7.56 -28.72 13.24
N SER A 342 -8.34 -29.60 12.62
CA SER A 342 -9.67 -29.96 13.12
C SER A 342 -9.62 -31.31 13.82
N SER A 343 -10.44 -31.47 14.85
CA SER A 343 -10.53 -32.76 15.55
C SER A 343 -11.25 -33.79 14.71
N LYS A 344 -12.33 -33.39 14.02
CA LYS A 344 -13.12 -34.18 13.04
C LYS A 344 -13.79 -33.23 12.05
N HIS A 345 -14.22 -33.76 10.90
CA HIS A 345 -15.16 -33.25 9.89
C HIS A 345 -14.91 -31.87 9.25
N GLY A 346 -14.31 -30.91 9.94
CA GLY A 346 -13.85 -29.64 9.38
C GLY A 346 -12.50 -29.81 8.68
N ALA A 347 -12.13 -28.85 7.84
CA ALA A 347 -10.80 -28.83 7.26
C ALA A 347 -9.73 -28.41 8.29
N GLY A 348 -8.45 -28.70 8.08
CA GLY A 348 -7.38 -28.06 8.87
C GLY A 348 -7.41 -26.54 8.64
N ILE A 349 -7.35 -26.14 7.37
CA ILE A 349 -7.55 -24.77 6.90
C ILE A 349 -8.69 -24.75 5.88
N GLY A 350 -9.74 -23.98 6.16
CA GLY A 350 -10.87 -23.78 5.24
C GLY A 350 -12.23 -23.94 5.91
N SER A 351 -13.14 -24.70 5.32
CA SER A 351 -14.53 -24.74 5.81
C SER A 351 -14.79 -25.84 6.86
N GLY A 352 -15.79 -25.60 7.70
CA GLY A 352 -16.27 -26.53 8.73
C GLY A 352 -17.16 -27.66 8.19
N ASN A 353 -18.13 -28.06 9.00
CA ASN A 353 -19.04 -29.18 8.71
C ASN A 353 -20.44 -28.72 8.26
N THR A 354 -21.11 -29.55 7.45
CA THR A 354 -22.52 -29.45 7.02
C THR A 354 -22.88 -28.07 6.44
N TYR A 355 -22.90 -27.96 5.11
CA TYR A 355 -23.27 -26.73 4.38
C TYR A 355 -22.44 -25.51 4.79
N SER A 356 -21.18 -25.73 5.15
CA SER A 356 -20.25 -24.65 5.47
C SER A 356 -19.52 -24.17 4.21
N SER A 357 -18.97 -22.96 4.25
CA SER A 357 -18.16 -22.46 3.14
C SER A 357 -16.94 -21.67 3.62
N CYS A 358 -15.95 -21.55 2.74
CA CYS A 358 -14.85 -20.61 2.91
C CYS A 358 -14.48 -19.95 1.59
N GLY A 359 -13.88 -18.76 1.68
CA GLY A 359 -13.30 -18.06 0.55
C GLY A 359 -12.09 -18.77 -0.05
N ALA A 360 -11.33 -18.05 -0.87
CA ALA A 360 -10.08 -18.56 -1.41
C ALA A 360 -9.04 -18.77 -0.31
N ILE A 361 -8.17 -19.76 -0.49
CA ILE A 361 -7.05 -20.06 0.40
C ILE A 361 -5.77 -19.83 -0.40
N THR A 362 -4.93 -18.90 0.04
CA THR A 362 -3.67 -18.55 -0.62
C THR A 362 -2.51 -18.78 0.34
N ILE A 363 -1.51 -19.55 -0.08
CA ILE A 363 -0.27 -19.78 0.66
C ILE A 363 0.91 -19.34 -0.21
N SER A 364 1.62 -18.30 0.20
CA SER A 364 2.78 -17.78 -0.53
C SER A 364 4.11 -18.02 0.19
N GLY A 365 4.08 -18.38 1.47
CA GLY A 365 5.28 -18.63 2.28
C GLY A 365 4.97 -19.26 3.63
N GLY A 366 6.01 -19.46 4.45
CA GLY A 366 5.93 -20.10 5.76
C GLY A 366 5.98 -21.63 5.73
N THR A 367 5.84 -22.24 6.91
CA THR A 367 5.65 -23.67 7.09
C THR A 367 4.22 -23.91 7.55
N VAL A 368 3.41 -24.54 6.71
CA VAL A 368 1.99 -24.78 6.95
C VAL A 368 1.74 -26.26 7.15
N MET A 369 1.25 -26.64 8.33
CA MET A 369 0.78 -27.97 8.66
C MET A 369 -0.73 -27.89 8.84
N ALA A 370 -1.50 -28.54 7.97
CA ALA A 370 -2.95 -28.45 7.96
C ALA A 370 -3.56 -29.84 7.98
N SER A 371 -4.27 -30.20 9.05
CA SER A 371 -4.78 -31.56 9.22
C SER A 371 -6.25 -31.61 9.60
N SER A 372 -6.96 -32.59 9.05
CA SER A 372 -8.29 -32.98 9.51
C SER A 372 -8.21 -34.36 10.13
N GLY A 373 -8.81 -34.54 11.32
CA GLY A 373 -8.89 -35.84 11.96
C GLY A 373 -9.63 -36.87 11.10
N ASP A 374 -10.81 -36.51 10.58
CA ASP A 374 -11.64 -37.37 9.72
C ASP A 374 -12.48 -36.53 8.75
N TRP A 375 -12.67 -37.00 7.51
CA TRP A 375 -13.63 -36.56 6.49
C TRP A 375 -13.51 -35.12 5.95
N GLY A 376 -12.84 -34.22 6.65
CA GLY A 376 -12.46 -32.91 6.11
C GLY A 376 -11.15 -32.99 5.33
N ALA A 377 -10.91 -32.00 4.49
CA ALA A 377 -9.61 -31.86 3.83
C ALA A 377 -8.54 -31.35 4.80
N GLY A 378 -7.26 -31.61 4.54
CA GLY A 378 -6.18 -30.90 5.24
C GLY A 378 -6.28 -29.40 4.96
N ILE A 379 -6.30 -29.03 3.67
CA ILE A 379 -6.59 -27.68 3.20
C ILE A 379 -7.77 -27.74 2.22
N GLY A 380 -8.84 -27.03 2.52
CA GLY A 380 -9.98 -26.87 1.61
C GLY A 380 -11.33 -27.00 2.30
N SER A 381 -12.19 -27.92 1.86
CA SER A 381 -13.54 -28.04 2.43
C SER A 381 -13.71 -29.17 3.45
N GLY A 382 -14.64 -28.97 4.39
CA GLY A 382 -15.02 -30.01 5.33
C GLY A 382 -16.10 -30.95 4.80
N PHE A 383 -16.88 -31.54 5.70
CA PHE A 383 -17.86 -32.60 5.41
C PHE A 383 -19.25 -32.08 5.03
N GLU A 384 -19.98 -32.87 4.22
CA GLU A 384 -21.41 -32.78 3.91
C GLU A 384 -21.85 -31.44 3.29
N GLY A 385 -21.80 -31.36 1.96
CA GLY A 385 -22.26 -30.17 1.24
C GLY A 385 -21.41 -28.93 1.53
N SER A 386 -20.21 -29.11 2.09
CA SER A 386 -19.32 -28.01 2.43
C SER A 386 -18.46 -27.63 1.23
N SER A 387 -18.08 -26.36 1.14
CA SER A 387 -17.36 -25.82 -0.02
C SER A 387 -16.17 -24.97 0.39
N CYS A 388 -15.19 -24.82 -0.49
CA CYS A 388 -14.14 -23.83 -0.36
C CYS A 388 -13.88 -23.13 -1.69
N GLY A 389 -13.31 -21.93 -1.63
CA GLY A 389 -12.85 -21.19 -2.80
C GLY A 389 -11.67 -21.85 -3.50
N ALA A 390 -11.00 -21.08 -4.36
CA ALA A 390 -9.80 -21.56 -5.02
C ALA A 390 -8.67 -21.74 -4.00
N ILE A 391 -7.82 -22.74 -4.21
CA ILE A 391 -6.64 -23.00 -3.38
C ILE A 391 -5.42 -22.67 -4.23
N THR A 392 -4.61 -21.71 -3.78
CA THR A 392 -3.41 -21.27 -4.50
C THR A 392 -2.19 -21.38 -3.60
N ILE A 393 -1.19 -22.13 -4.03
CA ILE A 393 0.09 -22.30 -3.32
C ILE A 393 1.21 -21.86 -4.26
N SER A 394 1.88 -20.77 -3.93
CA SER A 394 2.99 -20.23 -4.72
C SER A 394 4.36 -20.38 -4.05
N GLY A 395 4.40 -20.80 -2.78
CA GLY A 395 5.63 -20.94 -2.02
C GLY A 395 5.41 -21.55 -0.64
N GLY A 396 6.49 -21.65 0.14
CA GLY A 396 6.49 -22.24 1.49
C GLY A 396 6.63 -23.77 1.51
N THR A 397 6.59 -24.33 2.71
CA THR A 397 6.52 -25.77 2.96
C THR A 397 5.13 -26.09 3.47
N VAL A 398 4.36 -26.88 2.72
CA VAL A 398 2.97 -27.20 3.03
C VAL A 398 2.82 -28.71 3.23
N ASN A 399 2.38 -29.11 4.41
CA ASN A 399 1.98 -30.49 4.71
C ASN A 399 0.49 -30.50 5.04
N ALA A 400 -0.31 -31.08 4.15
CA ALA A 400 -1.76 -31.11 4.27
C ALA A 400 -2.25 -32.56 4.31
N SER A 401 -3.02 -32.92 5.35
CA SER A 401 -3.47 -34.30 5.54
C SER A 401 -4.92 -34.44 5.97
N SER A 402 -5.56 -35.51 5.50
CA SER A 402 -6.86 -35.97 6.01
C SER A 402 -6.68 -37.36 6.61
N GLY A 403 -7.17 -37.55 7.84
CA GLY A 403 -7.11 -38.83 8.54
C GLY A 403 -8.16 -39.85 8.07
N GLN A 404 -9.15 -39.44 7.27
CA GLN A 404 -10.04 -40.37 6.56
C GLN A 404 -10.83 -39.68 5.43
N SER A 405 -10.78 -40.19 4.20
CA SER A 405 -11.74 -39.93 3.09
C SER A 405 -11.97 -38.47 2.65
N GLY A 406 -11.31 -37.48 3.25
CA GLY A 406 -11.13 -36.14 2.69
C GLY A 406 -9.84 -36.04 1.89
N ALA A 407 -9.71 -35.03 1.04
CA ALA A 407 -8.45 -34.82 0.32
C ALA A 407 -7.34 -34.28 1.25
N GLY A 408 -6.06 -34.53 0.93
CA GLY A 408 -4.98 -33.77 1.57
C GLY A 408 -5.14 -32.27 1.29
N ILE A 409 -5.22 -31.92 0.00
CA ILE A 409 -5.58 -30.58 -0.48
C ILE A 409 -6.78 -30.69 -1.42
N GLY A 410 -7.88 -30.04 -1.09
CA GLY A 410 -9.07 -29.95 -1.93
C GLY A 410 -10.37 -30.18 -1.16
N SER A 411 -11.21 -31.11 -1.59
CA SER A 411 -12.55 -31.25 -0.99
C SER A 411 -12.66 -32.33 0.07
N GLY A 412 -13.57 -32.14 1.01
CA GLY A 412 -13.93 -33.14 2.01
C GLY A 412 -14.90 -34.19 1.47
N PHE A 413 -15.58 -34.87 2.38
CA PHE A 413 -16.48 -36.00 2.12
C PHE A 413 -17.96 -35.59 1.96
N LYS A 414 -18.71 -36.35 1.14
CA LYS A 414 -20.18 -36.29 0.93
C LYS A 414 -20.66 -34.98 0.33
N ASN A 415 -20.74 -34.91 -1.00
CA ASN A 415 -21.20 -33.73 -1.73
C ASN A 415 -20.38 -32.46 -1.43
N SER A 416 -19.13 -32.60 -0.99
CA SER A 416 -18.26 -31.47 -0.71
C SER A 416 -17.51 -31.03 -1.96
N SER A 417 -17.13 -29.76 -2.03
CA SER A 417 -16.53 -29.18 -3.22
C SER A 417 -15.35 -28.27 -2.91
N CYS A 418 -14.43 -28.16 -3.87
CA CYS A 418 -13.43 -27.10 -3.97
C CYS A 418 -13.48 -26.48 -5.35
N LYS A 419 -13.13 -25.19 -5.45
CA LYS A 419 -12.81 -24.59 -6.76
C LYS A 419 -11.42 -25.06 -7.22
N ASN A 420 -10.81 -24.36 -8.15
CA ASN A 420 -9.52 -24.75 -8.72
C ASN A 420 -8.41 -24.80 -7.67
N ILE A 421 -7.50 -25.74 -7.85
CA ILE A 421 -6.24 -25.86 -7.12
C ILE A 421 -5.12 -25.42 -8.06
N THR A 422 -4.27 -24.49 -7.63
CA THR A 422 -3.12 -24.00 -8.40
C THR A 422 -1.88 -24.04 -7.53
N ILE A 423 -0.87 -24.78 -7.97
CA ILE A 423 0.43 -24.90 -7.31
C ILE A 423 1.50 -24.40 -8.27
N SER A 424 2.13 -23.27 -7.97
CA SER A 424 3.17 -22.66 -8.80
C SER A 424 4.56 -22.67 -8.17
N GLY A 425 4.69 -23.11 -6.91
CA GLY A 425 5.97 -23.20 -6.20
C GLY A 425 5.82 -23.78 -4.79
N GLY A 426 6.96 -23.93 -4.10
CA GLY A 426 7.03 -24.48 -2.73
C GLY A 426 7.35 -25.98 -2.65
N THR A 427 7.31 -26.52 -1.44
CA THR A 427 7.40 -27.96 -1.15
C THR A 427 6.09 -28.42 -0.53
N ILE A 428 5.34 -29.25 -1.25
CA ILE A 428 3.99 -29.67 -0.89
C ILE A 428 3.98 -31.17 -0.64
N VAL A 429 3.46 -31.57 0.51
CA VAL A 429 3.08 -32.94 0.82
C VAL A 429 1.58 -32.95 1.10
N ALA A 430 0.83 -33.71 0.33
CA ALA A 430 -0.62 -33.76 0.41
C ALA A 430 -1.08 -35.22 0.51
N THR A 431 -1.66 -35.60 1.63
CA THR A 431 -1.96 -37.00 1.92
C THR A 431 -3.40 -37.20 2.38
N SER A 432 -4.09 -38.11 1.73
CA SER A 432 -5.30 -38.74 2.26
C SER A 432 -4.93 -40.13 2.75
N THR A 433 -5.26 -40.46 3.99
CA THR A 433 -4.99 -41.80 4.55
C THR A 433 -5.94 -42.87 4.01
N LYS A 434 -7.08 -42.48 3.44
CA LYS A 434 -8.10 -43.40 2.91
C LYS A 434 -8.97 -42.70 1.89
N ASP A 435 -9.34 -43.38 0.81
CA ASP A 435 -10.33 -43.08 -0.26
C ASP A 435 -10.36 -41.67 -0.91
N GLY A 436 -10.00 -40.58 -0.24
CA GLY A 436 -9.86 -39.24 -0.81
C GLY A 436 -8.55 -39.10 -1.59
N ALA A 437 -8.47 -38.12 -2.48
CA ALA A 437 -7.23 -37.86 -3.21
C ALA A 437 -6.15 -37.23 -2.33
N GLY A 438 -4.87 -37.39 -2.69
CA GLY A 438 -3.81 -36.55 -2.11
C GLY A 438 -4.07 -35.08 -2.41
N ILE A 439 -4.23 -34.75 -3.69
CA ILE A 439 -4.66 -33.44 -4.18
C ILE A 439 -5.88 -33.60 -5.08
N GLY A 440 -7.00 -32.98 -4.74
CA GLY A 440 -8.22 -32.98 -5.55
C GLY A 440 -9.47 -33.25 -4.72
N SER A 441 -10.30 -34.23 -5.08
CA SER A 441 -11.57 -34.44 -4.36
C SER A 441 -11.52 -35.51 -3.28
N GLY A 442 -12.37 -35.34 -2.27
CA GLY A 442 -12.63 -36.34 -1.23
C GLY A 442 -13.52 -37.49 -1.72
N PHE A 443 -14.38 -37.99 -0.86
CA PHE A 443 -15.20 -39.19 -1.10
C PHE A 443 -16.69 -38.92 -1.24
N THR A 444 -17.38 -39.74 -2.04
CA THR A 444 -18.85 -39.76 -2.29
C THR A 444 -19.40 -38.44 -2.76
N ASN A 445 -19.66 -38.40 -4.06
CA ASN A 445 -20.27 -37.30 -4.79
C ASN A 445 -19.56 -35.96 -4.56
N SER A 446 -18.29 -36.01 -4.12
CA SER A 446 -17.46 -34.84 -3.91
C SER A 446 -16.80 -34.42 -5.21
N SER A 447 -16.41 -33.15 -5.30
CA SER A 447 -15.84 -32.59 -6.53
C SER A 447 -14.69 -31.64 -6.22
N CYS A 448 -13.81 -31.44 -7.20
CA CYS A 448 -12.91 -30.31 -7.21
C CYS A 448 -12.83 -29.69 -8.60
N GLY A 449 -12.45 -28.42 -8.67
CA GLY A 449 -12.19 -27.74 -9.93
C GLY A 449 -10.95 -28.27 -10.68
N ALA A 450 -10.41 -27.44 -11.56
CA ALA A 450 -9.17 -27.75 -12.26
C ALA A 450 -7.98 -27.77 -11.29
N ILE A 451 -7.06 -28.71 -11.50
CA ILE A 451 -5.82 -28.87 -10.74
C ILE A 451 -4.66 -28.50 -11.67
N THR A 452 -3.98 -27.40 -11.37
CA THR A 452 -2.83 -26.92 -12.14
C THR A 452 -1.58 -26.95 -11.28
N ILE A 453 -0.54 -27.64 -11.75
CA ILE A 453 0.78 -27.69 -11.11
C ILE A 453 1.82 -27.19 -12.10
N SER A 454 2.35 -26.00 -11.87
CA SER A 454 3.31 -25.36 -12.75
C SER A 454 4.69 -25.17 -12.13
N GLY A 455 4.87 -25.50 -10.85
CA GLY A 455 6.16 -25.37 -10.18
C GLY A 455 6.25 -26.06 -8.81
N GLY A 456 7.46 -26.10 -8.26
CA GLY A 456 7.75 -26.64 -6.93
C GLY A 456 7.97 -28.16 -6.86
N THR A 457 8.07 -28.67 -5.64
CA THR A 457 8.09 -30.11 -5.32
C THR A 457 6.74 -30.49 -4.75
N VAL A 458 6.02 -31.41 -5.39
CA VAL A 458 4.70 -31.87 -4.96
C VAL A 458 4.73 -33.38 -4.75
N ILE A 459 4.35 -33.83 -3.57
CA ILE A 459 4.18 -35.25 -3.24
C ILE A 459 2.74 -35.43 -2.80
N ALA A 460 1.97 -36.19 -3.56
CA ALA A 460 0.55 -36.40 -3.32
C ALA A 460 0.22 -37.89 -3.23
N SER A 461 -0.49 -38.30 -2.19
CA SER A 461 -0.79 -39.71 -1.96
C SER A 461 -2.21 -39.95 -1.42
N SER A 462 -2.82 -41.04 -1.87
CA SER A 462 -4.03 -41.61 -1.31
C SER A 462 -3.71 -42.98 -0.73
N GLY A 463 -4.19 -43.28 0.49
CA GLY A 463 -3.95 -44.55 1.17
C GLY A 463 -4.82 -45.72 0.72
N ASP A 464 -5.84 -45.50 -0.12
CA ASP A 464 -6.76 -46.54 -0.58
C ASP A 464 -7.30 -46.21 -2.01
N ALA A 465 -8.62 -46.16 -2.18
CA ALA A 465 -9.36 -45.99 -3.43
C ALA A 465 -9.24 -44.62 -4.13
N GLY A 466 -8.58 -43.63 -3.54
CA GLY A 466 -8.39 -42.30 -4.16
C GLY A 466 -7.16 -42.21 -5.06
N ALA A 467 -7.12 -41.21 -5.92
CA ALA A 467 -5.93 -40.88 -6.70
C ALA A 467 -4.85 -40.17 -5.86
N GLY A 468 -3.60 -40.20 -6.30
CA GLY A 468 -2.58 -39.28 -5.77
C GLY A 468 -2.97 -37.84 -6.09
N ILE A 469 -3.24 -37.55 -7.37
CA ILE A 469 -3.72 -36.25 -7.86
C ILE A 469 -4.97 -36.46 -8.73
N GLY A 470 -6.12 -35.95 -8.33
CA GLY A 470 -7.37 -36.06 -9.10
C GLY A 470 -8.58 -36.37 -8.23
N SER A 471 -9.37 -37.42 -8.54
CA SER A 471 -10.56 -37.75 -7.73
C SER A 471 -10.29 -38.75 -6.62
N GLY A 472 -11.02 -38.60 -5.51
CA GLY A 472 -11.23 -39.66 -4.54
C GLY A 472 -12.25 -40.70 -5.04
N PHE A 473 -12.63 -41.65 -4.19
CA PHE A 473 -13.63 -42.66 -4.52
C PHE A 473 -15.04 -42.05 -4.67
N ASP A 474 -15.74 -42.47 -5.71
CA ASP A 474 -17.09 -41.98 -6.07
C ASP A 474 -17.14 -40.45 -6.18
N SER A 475 -16.10 -39.84 -6.76
CA SER A 475 -15.94 -38.39 -6.82
C SER A 475 -15.38 -37.92 -8.16
N THR A 476 -15.40 -36.60 -8.38
CA THR A 476 -14.97 -35.99 -9.64
C THR A 476 -13.89 -34.93 -9.48
N PHE A 477 -13.22 -34.59 -10.58
CA PHE A 477 -12.33 -33.43 -10.71
C PHE A 477 -12.60 -32.69 -12.02
N GLY A 478 -12.18 -31.43 -12.09
CA GLY A 478 -12.33 -30.58 -13.27
C GLY A 478 -11.45 -31.05 -14.42
N SER A 479 -10.16 -30.69 -14.38
CA SER A 479 -9.11 -31.11 -15.31
C SER A 479 -7.78 -31.16 -14.56
N ILE A 480 -6.75 -31.80 -15.11
CA ILE A 480 -5.40 -31.82 -14.50
C ILE A 480 -4.42 -31.27 -15.52
N THR A 481 -3.57 -30.31 -15.10
CA THR A 481 -2.52 -29.75 -15.95
C THR A 481 -1.22 -29.66 -15.16
N ILE A 482 -0.18 -30.34 -15.64
CA ILE A 482 1.18 -30.30 -15.08
C ILE A 482 2.13 -29.76 -16.15
N THR A 483 2.84 -28.66 -15.88
CA THR A 483 3.68 -27.96 -16.88
C THR A 483 5.17 -27.94 -16.51
N ALA A 484 6.01 -27.51 -17.47
CA ALA A 484 7.48 -27.58 -17.45
C ALA A 484 8.23 -26.65 -16.45
N GLY A 485 7.63 -26.28 -15.31
CA GLY A 485 8.28 -25.46 -14.26
C GLY A 485 8.48 -26.18 -12.92
N ILE A 486 8.12 -27.46 -12.85
CA ILE A 486 8.19 -28.29 -11.64
C ILE A 486 9.62 -28.75 -11.32
N THR A 487 9.94 -28.84 -10.03
CA THR A 487 11.12 -29.55 -9.54
C THR A 487 10.84 -31.05 -9.52
N GLN A 488 9.74 -31.44 -8.90
CA GLN A 488 9.25 -32.81 -8.82
C GLN A 488 7.74 -32.82 -8.61
N VAL A 489 7.04 -33.74 -9.27
CA VAL A 489 5.69 -34.16 -8.91
C VAL A 489 5.70 -35.66 -8.73
N GLN A 490 5.34 -36.11 -7.53
CA GLN A 490 5.14 -37.51 -7.20
C GLN A 490 3.67 -37.72 -6.83
N ALA A 491 3.02 -38.70 -7.44
CA ALA A 491 1.65 -39.06 -7.17
C ALA A 491 1.57 -40.56 -6.90
N THR A 492 0.95 -40.96 -5.78
CA THR A 492 0.86 -42.35 -5.37
C THR A 492 -0.59 -42.78 -5.16
N ARG A 493 -0.97 -43.89 -5.79
CA ARG A 493 -2.21 -44.64 -5.48
C ARG A 493 -1.89 -45.87 -4.62
N ASN A 494 -2.88 -46.34 -3.86
CA ASN A 494 -2.76 -47.57 -3.06
C ASN A 494 -3.86 -48.61 -3.33
N ASP A 495 -4.78 -48.36 -4.26
CA ASP A 495 -5.70 -49.34 -4.82
C ASP A 495 -5.50 -49.49 -6.35
N SER A 496 -5.50 -50.73 -6.83
CA SER A 496 -5.38 -51.07 -8.26
C SER A 496 -6.45 -50.48 -9.17
N ALA A 497 -7.61 -50.10 -8.63
CA ALA A 497 -8.74 -49.55 -9.35
C ALA A 497 -8.76 -48.00 -9.38
N ALA A 498 -7.85 -47.35 -8.64
CA ALA A 498 -7.61 -45.91 -8.70
C ALA A 498 -6.42 -45.60 -9.63
N TRP A 499 -6.15 -44.34 -9.95
CA TRP A 499 -4.97 -43.94 -10.73
C TRP A 499 -4.03 -43.06 -9.90
N PRO A 500 -2.69 -43.08 -10.13
CA PRO A 500 -1.82 -42.12 -9.47
C PRO A 500 -2.19 -40.68 -9.80
N ILE A 501 -2.52 -40.42 -11.07
CA ILE A 501 -3.05 -39.14 -11.56
C ILE A 501 -4.36 -39.42 -12.30
N GLY A 502 -5.40 -38.63 -12.05
CA GLY A 502 -6.71 -38.77 -12.69
C GLY A 502 -7.74 -39.36 -11.75
N LYS A 503 -8.35 -40.48 -12.13
CA LYS A 503 -9.57 -40.94 -11.45
C LYS A 503 -9.28 -41.79 -10.21
N GLY A 504 -10.07 -41.59 -9.15
CA GLY A 504 -10.21 -42.57 -8.07
C GLY A 504 -11.04 -43.78 -8.51
N PHE A 505 -11.20 -44.77 -7.62
CA PHE A 505 -12.06 -45.91 -7.87
C PHE A 505 -13.52 -45.44 -7.91
N VAL A 506 -14.24 -45.78 -8.98
CA VAL A 506 -15.58 -45.25 -9.30
C VAL A 506 -15.57 -43.72 -9.46
N ASP A 507 -15.60 -43.26 -10.70
CA ASP A 507 -15.72 -41.83 -11.01
C ASP A 507 -17.00 -41.61 -11.85
N PRO A 508 -18.02 -40.94 -11.29
CA PRO A 508 -19.32 -40.84 -11.92
C PRO A 508 -19.38 -39.82 -13.07
N GLY A 509 -18.31 -39.07 -13.37
CA GLY A 509 -18.40 -38.05 -14.42
C GLY A 509 -17.29 -37.01 -14.53
N SER A 510 -16.05 -37.25 -14.11
CA SER A 510 -14.92 -36.36 -14.44
C SER A 510 -14.76 -36.27 -15.95
N THR A 511 -14.93 -35.07 -16.49
CA THR A 511 -14.93 -34.80 -17.94
C THR A 511 -13.67 -34.10 -18.45
N GLY A 512 -12.83 -33.54 -17.58
CA GLY A 512 -11.66 -32.80 -18.05
C GLY A 512 -10.45 -33.65 -18.30
N ALA A 513 -9.65 -33.18 -19.25
CA ALA A 513 -8.45 -33.85 -19.71
C ALA A 513 -7.34 -33.82 -18.66
N VAL A 514 -6.44 -34.80 -18.76
CA VAL A 514 -5.16 -34.79 -18.05
C VAL A 514 -4.09 -34.38 -19.04
N THR A 515 -3.49 -33.22 -18.82
CA THR A 515 -2.41 -32.67 -19.64
C THR A 515 -1.11 -32.63 -18.84
N ILE A 516 -0.07 -33.31 -19.33
CA ILE A 516 1.26 -33.31 -18.71
C ILE A 516 2.28 -32.92 -19.77
N ASN A 517 3.01 -31.83 -19.54
CA ASN A 517 4.00 -31.27 -20.48
C ASN A 517 3.45 -31.10 -21.92
N GLY A 518 2.21 -30.62 -22.04
CA GLY A 518 1.55 -30.39 -23.32
C GLY A 518 0.93 -31.64 -23.97
N VAL A 519 1.24 -32.85 -23.47
CA VAL A 519 0.59 -34.09 -23.91
C VAL A 519 -0.73 -34.24 -23.17
N THR A 520 -1.83 -34.28 -23.91
CA THR A 520 -3.18 -34.30 -23.35
C THR A 520 -3.84 -35.65 -23.60
N VAL A 521 -4.33 -36.28 -22.52
CA VAL A 521 -5.16 -37.47 -22.60
C VAL A 521 -6.59 -37.13 -22.18
N THR A 522 -7.51 -37.41 -23.09
CA THR A 522 -8.96 -37.20 -22.92
C THR A 522 -9.72 -38.50 -22.68
N ASN A 523 -9.05 -39.66 -22.73
CA ASN A 523 -9.72 -40.95 -22.62
C ASN A 523 -10.24 -41.19 -21.20
N LYS A 524 -11.54 -41.53 -21.11
CA LYS A 524 -12.23 -41.94 -19.88
C LYS A 524 -11.63 -43.19 -19.23
N ASP A 525 -10.89 -44.00 -20.01
CA ASP A 525 -10.25 -45.26 -19.65
C ASP A 525 -8.70 -45.11 -19.60
N TRP A 526 -8.18 -43.89 -19.41
CA TRP A 526 -6.73 -43.66 -19.37
C TRP A 526 -6.08 -44.48 -18.25
N ASP A 527 -5.17 -45.35 -18.65
CA ASP A 527 -4.51 -46.32 -17.78
C ASP A 527 -3.09 -45.90 -17.35
N GLY A 528 -2.75 -44.62 -17.56
CA GLY A 528 -1.40 -44.11 -17.37
C GLY A 528 -0.40 -44.51 -18.46
N THR A 529 -0.75 -45.39 -19.41
CA THR A 529 0.19 -45.94 -20.42
C THR A 529 0.20 -45.20 -21.76
N GLY A 530 -0.54 -44.09 -21.89
CA GLY A 530 -0.55 -43.22 -23.08
C GLY A 530 0.50 -42.10 -23.11
N LEU A 531 1.41 -42.04 -22.13
CA LEU A 531 2.47 -41.03 -22.03
C LEU A 531 3.88 -41.63 -22.22
N THR A 532 4.00 -42.78 -22.89
CA THR A 532 5.25 -43.57 -23.05
C THR A 532 6.45 -42.80 -23.62
N ASP A 533 6.24 -41.63 -24.22
CA ASP A 533 7.30 -40.77 -24.77
C ASP A 533 7.89 -39.78 -23.75
N LEU A 534 7.35 -39.72 -22.53
CA LEU A 534 7.91 -38.96 -21.42
C LEU A 534 8.65 -39.96 -20.52
N ASN A 535 9.98 -39.89 -20.45
CA ASN A 535 10.82 -40.79 -19.64
C ASN A 535 10.39 -40.79 -18.15
N PHE A 536 9.55 -41.73 -17.73
CA PHE A 536 9.06 -41.82 -16.34
C PHE A 536 9.71 -42.97 -15.59
N ALA A 537 10.11 -42.71 -14.34
CA ALA A 537 10.46 -43.76 -13.39
C ALA A 537 9.19 -44.18 -12.63
N THR A 538 8.44 -45.16 -13.14
CA THR A 538 7.42 -45.85 -12.35
C THR A 538 8.13 -46.85 -11.44
N SER A 539 8.13 -46.62 -10.12
CA SER A 539 8.46 -47.67 -9.16
C SER A 539 7.16 -48.32 -8.69
N SER A 540 6.92 -49.55 -9.13
CA SER A 540 5.87 -50.40 -8.56
C SER A 540 6.49 -51.22 -7.43
N THR A 541 5.86 -51.23 -6.26
CA THR A 541 6.24 -52.12 -5.15
C THR A 541 5.26 -53.29 -4.97
N GLY A 542 4.32 -53.47 -5.90
CA GLY A 542 3.30 -54.54 -5.89
C GLY A 542 2.01 -54.11 -6.59
N GLY A 543 1.05 -55.02 -6.72
CA GLY A 543 -0.15 -54.85 -7.57
C GLY A 543 -1.09 -53.67 -7.24
N ASN A 544 -1.09 -53.17 -6.00
CA ASN A 544 -2.00 -52.11 -5.55
C ASN A 544 -1.32 -50.74 -5.36
N ASN A 545 -0.02 -50.70 -5.05
CA ASN A 545 0.73 -49.47 -4.86
C ASN A 545 1.50 -49.10 -6.12
N LEU A 546 1.14 -47.97 -6.73
CA LEU A 546 1.84 -47.42 -7.89
C LEU A 546 2.18 -45.96 -7.61
N THR A 547 3.46 -45.64 -7.73
CA THR A 547 3.98 -44.29 -7.66
C THR A 547 4.39 -43.81 -9.05
N TRP A 548 3.83 -42.66 -9.42
CA TRP A 548 4.23 -41.90 -10.60
C TRP A 548 5.11 -40.73 -10.17
N THR A 549 6.24 -40.53 -10.85
CA THR A 549 7.16 -39.44 -10.56
C THR A 549 7.56 -38.74 -11.86
N LEU A 550 7.47 -37.41 -11.85
CA LEU A 550 7.99 -36.52 -12.88
C LEU A 550 8.96 -35.53 -12.23
N THR A 551 10.19 -35.48 -12.73
CA THR A 551 11.22 -34.51 -12.31
C THR A 551 11.53 -33.57 -13.48
N SER A 552 12.09 -32.40 -13.19
CA SER A 552 12.57 -31.49 -14.24
C SER A 552 13.51 -32.23 -15.22
N THR A 553 13.33 -31.99 -16.51
CA THR A 553 14.21 -32.50 -17.58
C THR A 553 15.47 -31.65 -17.77
N THR A 554 15.66 -30.59 -16.97
CA THR A 554 16.94 -29.88 -16.89
C THR A 554 17.93 -30.71 -16.07
N THR A 555 18.67 -31.60 -16.72
CA THR A 555 19.97 -32.06 -16.22
C THR A 555 20.84 -30.84 -15.90
N PRO A 556 21.58 -30.83 -14.77
CA PRO A 556 22.51 -29.77 -14.42
C PRO A 556 23.61 -29.58 -15.47
#